data_AF-A0A1F9ET83-F1
#
_entry.id   AF-A0A1F9ET83-F1
#
_cell.length_a   1.000
_cell.length_b   1.000
_cell.length_c   1.000
_cell.angle_alpha   90.00
_cell.angle_beta   90.00
_cell.angle_gamma   90.00
#
_symmetry.space_group_name_H-M   'P 1'
#
loop_
_entity.id
_entity.type
_entity.pdbx_description
1 polymer ?
#
loop_
_entity_poly.entity_id
_entity_poly.type
_entity_poly.pdbx_seq_one_letter_code
_entity_poly.pdbx_strand_id
1 'polypeptide(L)'
;MGMVADSQPSPARLQRRAHILEAARALMGARSPEPFDPVRSPLCAIDVVMVAGSPWLRDGLERDFAKDESGYRKIGGGANAPTQAYFFRSPSNLMHYLKRTGFYVPRGSRPEPSPGMACFLDWDDRGRFNFTPDRSGIIVDTKEGQVSRIVVAKRADPSDKSSALVVTAIGVEPGDVNDRALIGYSDLP
;
A
#
# COMPACT_ATOMS: atom_id res chain seq x y z
N MET A 1 -33.87 -8.67 -5.43
CA MET A 1 -32.77 -8.57 -4.45
C MET A 1 -31.83 -9.74 -4.74
N GLY A 2 -30.84 -9.52 -5.61
CA GLY A 2 -29.93 -10.59 -6.05
C GLY A 2 -28.88 -10.83 -4.97
N MET A 3 -28.86 -12.03 -4.39
CA MET A 3 -27.74 -12.51 -3.60
C MET A 3 -26.52 -12.57 -4.54
N VAL A 4 -25.64 -11.59 -4.47
CA VAL A 4 -24.30 -11.71 -5.06
C VAL A 4 -23.63 -12.78 -4.22
N ALA A 5 -23.50 -13.99 -4.77
CA ALA A 5 -22.81 -15.08 -4.10
C ALA A 5 -21.42 -14.57 -3.67
N ASP A 6 -21.10 -14.71 -2.38
CA ASP A 6 -19.74 -14.57 -1.88
C ASP A 6 -18.88 -15.62 -2.59
N SER A 7 -18.37 -15.27 -3.77
CA SER A 7 -17.47 -16.14 -4.52
C SER A 7 -16.22 -16.28 -3.67
N GLN A 8 -16.06 -17.47 -3.07
CA GLN A 8 -14.84 -17.86 -2.36
C GLN A 8 -13.62 -17.49 -3.22
N PRO A 9 -12.58 -16.86 -2.63
CA PRO A 9 -11.39 -16.47 -3.38
C PRO A 9 -10.75 -17.70 -4.04
N SER A 10 -10.27 -17.54 -5.28
CA SER A 10 -9.62 -18.63 -6.00
C SER A 10 -8.37 -19.12 -5.23
N PRO A 11 -7.97 -20.41 -5.40
CA PRO A 11 -6.75 -20.92 -4.79
C PRO A 11 -5.50 -20.09 -5.11
N ALA A 12 -5.39 -19.61 -6.35
CA ALA A 12 -4.29 -18.74 -6.77
C ALA A 12 -4.27 -17.41 -6.00
N ARG A 13 -5.44 -16.82 -5.74
CA ARG A 13 -5.57 -15.59 -4.95
C ARG A 13 -5.16 -15.83 -3.50
N LEU A 14 -5.56 -16.96 -2.91
CA LEU A 14 -5.18 -17.32 -1.54
C LEU A 14 -3.67 -17.56 -1.42
N GLN A 15 -3.07 -18.28 -2.37
CA GLN A 15 -1.63 -18.52 -2.39
C GLN A 15 -0.85 -17.20 -2.52
N ARG A 16 -1.32 -16.28 -3.37
CA ARG A 16 -0.70 -14.96 -3.52
C ARG A 16 -0.78 -14.14 -2.23
N ARG A 17 -1.94 -14.10 -1.57
CA ARG A 17 -2.09 -13.45 -0.26
C ARG A 17 -1.12 -14.03 0.77
N ALA A 18 -0.97 -15.35 0.81
CA ALA A 18 -0.03 -16.01 1.71
C ALA A 18 1.42 -15.59 1.44
N HIS A 19 1.84 -15.54 0.16
CA HIS A 19 3.18 -15.07 -0.22
C HIS A 19 3.40 -13.61 0.19
N ILE A 20 2.46 -12.71 -0.12
CA ILE A 20 2.56 -11.28 0.25
C ILE A 20 2.66 -11.13 1.77
N LEU A 21 1.87 -11.91 2.51
CA LEU A 21 1.88 -11.90 3.96
C LEU A 21 3.21 -12.38 4.54
N GLU A 22 3.78 -13.46 3.99
CA GLU A 22 5.10 -13.97 4.37
C GLU A 22 6.19 -12.93 4.09
N ALA A 23 6.19 -12.36 2.88
CA ALA A 23 7.13 -11.32 2.49
C ALA A 23 7.04 -10.11 3.42
N ALA A 24 5.83 -9.59 3.68
CA ALA A 24 5.61 -8.46 4.58
C ALA A 24 6.12 -8.74 6.01
N ARG A 25 5.90 -9.95 6.53
CA ARG A 25 6.43 -10.37 7.84
C ARG A 25 7.95 -10.43 7.85
N ALA A 26 8.58 -10.88 6.77
CA ALA A 26 10.04 -10.92 6.65
C ALA A 26 10.68 -9.52 6.63
N LEU A 27 9.94 -8.48 6.22
CA LEU A 27 10.42 -7.09 6.22
C LEU A 27 10.40 -6.44 7.61
N MET A 28 9.75 -7.04 8.60
CA MET A 28 9.62 -6.47 9.95
C MET A 28 10.98 -6.13 10.56
N GLY A 29 11.11 -4.90 11.07
CA GLY A 29 12.34 -4.37 11.66
C GLY A 29 13.34 -3.81 10.64
N ALA A 30 13.11 -3.98 9.33
CA ALA A 30 13.96 -3.35 8.31
C ALA A 30 13.90 -1.82 8.42
N ARG A 31 15.05 -1.18 8.23
CA ARG A 31 15.22 0.27 8.39
C ARG A 31 15.59 0.96 7.08
N SER A 32 15.18 2.21 6.93
CA SER A 32 15.65 3.06 5.83
C SER A 32 17.14 3.37 5.98
N PRO A 33 17.90 3.44 4.87
CA PRO A 33 19.26 4.00 4.91
C PRO A 33 19.21 5.49 5.27
N GLU A 34 20.30 6.01 5.84
CA GLU A 34 20.44 7.44 6.14
C GLU A 34 21.48 8.09 5.20
N PRO A 35 21.16 9.20 4.51
CA PRO A 35 19.85 9.86 4.42
C PRO A 35 18.91 9.16 3.41
N PHE A 36 17.66 8.93 3.82
CA PHE A 36 16.62 8.44 2.91
C PHE A 36 15.97 9.59 2.15
N ASP A 37 15.95 9.48 0.83
CA ASP A 37 15.25 10.41 -0.07
C ASP A 37 14.10 9.67 -0.79
N PRO A 38 12.83 10.00 -0.55
CA PRO A 38 11.70 9.33 -1.21
C PRO A 38 11.63 9.58 -2.72
N VAL A 39 12.32 10.59 -3.25
CA VAL A 39 12.39 10.94 -4.68
C VAL A 39 13.45 10.12 -5.40
N ARG A 40 14.61 9.96 -4.77
CA ARG A 40 15.83 9.45 -5.41
C ARG A 40 16.23 8.05 -4.95
N SER A 41 15.84 7.65 -3.74
CA SER A 41 16.24 6.35 -3.20
C SER A 41 15.49 5.22 -3.92
N PRO A 42 16.18 4.12 -4.26
CA PRO A 42 15.55 2.96 -4.88
C PRO A 42 14.45 2.38 -3.97
N LEU A 43 13.63 1.48 -4.53
CA LEU A 43 12.67 0.71 -3.74
C LEU A 43 13.43 -0.15 -2.72
N CYS A 44 13.00 -0.12 -1.47
CA CYS A 44 13.56 -0.94 -0.39
C CYS A 44 12.48 -1.38 0.59
N ALA A 45 12.82 -2.17 1.60
CA ALA A 45 11.88 -2.82 2.51
C ALA A 45 10.82 -1.88 3.12
N ILE A 46 11.14 -0.60 3.29
CA ILE A 46 10.20 0.40 3.80
C ILE A 46 9.05 0.70 2.81
N ASP A 47 9.21 0.40 1.53
CA ASP A 47 8.19 0.45 0.49
C ASP A 47 7.34 -0.83 0.51
N VAL A 48 6.82 -1.16 1.70
CA VAL A 48 6.30 -2.48 2.08
C VAL A 48 5.42 -3.10 0.99
N VAL A 49 4.46 -2.34 0.42
CA VAL A 49 3.55 -2.87 -0.61
C VAL A 49 4.26 -3.17 -1.93
N MET A 50 5.17 -2.31 -2.36
CA MET A 50 5.94 -2.54 -3.59
C MET A 50 6.90 -3.71 -3.43
N VAL A 51 7.53 -3.87 -2.27
CA VAL A 51 8.47 -4.97 -2.02
C VAL A 51 7.74 -6.29 -1.80
N ALA A 52 6.69 -6.31 -0.98
CA ALA A 52 5.88 -7.52 -0.76
C ALA A 52 5.11 -7.94 -2.02
N GLY A 53 4.72 -6.96 -2.85
CA GLY A 53 4.16 -7.15 -4.19
C GLY A 53 5.21 -7.42 -5.27
N SER A 54 6.52 -7.43 -4.98
CA SER A 54 7.59 -7.91 -5.87
C SER A 54 7.67 -7.25 -7.28
N PRO A 55 8.58 -7.67 -8.19
CA PRO A 55 8.73 -7.06 -9.52
C PRO A 55 7.46 -6.99 -10.35
N TRP A 56 6.49 -7.91 -10.16
CA TRP A 56 5.26 -7.93 -10.95
C TRP A 56 4.39 -6.67 -10.76
N LEU A 57 4.34 -6.13 -9.54
CA LEU A 57 3.56 -4.92 -9.26
C LEU A 57 4.20 -3.71 -9.95
N ARG A 58 5.54 -3.66 -9.93
CA ARG A 58 6.31 -2.64 -10.65
C ARG A 58 6.06 -2.73 -12.15
N ASP A 59 6.21 -3.91 -12.75
CA ASP A 59 5.96 -4.13 -14.18
C ASP A 59 4.50 -3.81 -14.57
N GLY A 60 3.55 -4.10 -13.68
CA GLY A 60 2.14 -3.74 -13.83
C GLY A 60 1.92 -2.23 -13.94
N LEU A 61 2.49 -1.48 -12.98
CA LEU A 61 2.47 -0.02 -12.95
C LEU A 61 3.16 0.60 -14.17
N GLU A 62 4.32 0.09 -14.58
CA GLU A 62 5.04 0.56 -15.77
C GLU A 62 4.21 0.39 -17.06
N ARG A 63 3.57 -0.77 -17.21
CA ARG A 63 2.70 -1.05 -18.37
C ARG A 63 1.42 -0.24 -18.35
N ASP A 64 0.83 0.02 -17.18
CA ASP A 64 -0.35 0.86 -17.08
C ASP A 64 -0.02 2.34 -17.32
N PHE A 65 1.16 2.81 -16.89
CA PHE A 65 1.64 4.15 -17.26
C PHE A 65 1.72 4.33 -18.77
N ALA A 66 2.24 3.35 -19.50
CA ALA A 66 2.28 3.40 -20.97
C ALA A 66 0.88 3.46 -21.61
N LYS A 67 -0.17 3.03 -20.91
CA LYS A 67 -1.57 3.08 -21.36
C LYS A 67 -2.31 4.34 -20.92
N ASP A 68 -1.93 4.95 -19.79
CA ASP A 68 -2.63 6.09 -19.17
C ASP A 68 -1.68 7.15 -18.60
N GLU A 69 -0.67 7.52 -19.39
CA GLU A 69 0.34 8.50 -19.00
C GLU A 69 -0.29 9.83 -18.51
N SER A 70 -1.32 10.31 -19.19
CA SER A 70 -2.00 11.56 -18.84
C SER A 70 -2.69 11.49 -17.47
N GLY A 71 -3.28 10.33 -17.12
CA GLY A 71 -3.86 10.08 -15.81
C GLY A 71 -2.82 10.19 -14.69
N TYR A 72 -1.67 9.53 -14.85
CA TYR A 72 -0.57 9.63 -13.89
C TYR A 72 0.00 11.05 -13.80
N ARG A 73 0.23 11.73 -14.93
CA ARG A 73 0.72 13.12 -14.93
C ARG A 73 -0.27 14.10 -14.29
N LYS A 74 -1.57 13.85 -14.37
CA LYS A 74 -2.59 14.64 -13.65
C LYS A 74 -2.49 14.48 -12.13
N ILE A 75 -2.10 13.30 -11.65
CA ILE A 75 -1.97 13.00 -10.22
C ILE A 75 -0.70 13.64 -9.64
N GLY A 76 0.46 13.42 -10.28
CA GLY A 76 1.77 13.77 -9.70
C GLY A 76 2.53 14.86 -10.45
N GLY A 77 1.92 15.50 -11.45
CA GLY A 77 2.55 16.52 -12.28
C GLY A 77 3.43 15.95 -13.41
N GLY A 78 4.08 16.86 -14.15
CA GLY A 78 4.86 16.51 -15.35
C GLY A 78 6.03 15.56 -15.13
N ALA A 79 6.59 15.47 -13.92
CA ALA A 79 7.69 14.54 -13.63
C ALA A 79 7.22 13.13 -13.23
N ASN A 80 5.91 12.92 -12.99
CA ASN A 80 5.38 11.65 -12.48
C ASN A 80 5.43 10.54 -13.53
N ALA A 81 6.55 9.83 -13.58
CA ALA A 81 6.83 8.78 -14.55
C ALA A 81 7.69 7.67 -13.92
N PRO A 82 7.65 6.42 -14.46
CA PRO A 82 8.41 5.29 -13.94
C PRO A 82 9.93 5.46 -13.83
N THR A 83 10.51 6.42 -14.54
CA THR A 83 11.92 6.79 -14.43
C THR A 83 12.28 7.40 -13.06
N GLN A 84 11.28 7.81 -12.27
CA GLN A 84 11.46 8.39 -10.95
C GLN A 84 11.16 7.36 -9.87
N ALA A 85 12.01 7.23 -8.85
CA ALA A 85 11.81 6.24 -7.80
C ALA A 85 10.53 6.47 -6.97
N TYR A 86 10.15 7.74 -6.77
CA TYR A 86 8.90 8.06 -6.08
C TYR A 86 7.64 7.59 -6.81
N PHE A 87 7.72 7.34 -8.13
CA PHE A 87 6.55 6.92 -8.92
C PHE A 87 5.90 5.67 -8.34
N PHE A 88 6.72 4.71 -7.94
CA PHE A 88 6.30 3.44 -7.34
C PHE A 88 5.97 3.57 -5.85
N ARG A 89 6.50 4.60 -5.19
CA ARG A 89 6.26 4.89 -3.76
C ARG A 89 4.99 5.71 -3.54
N SER A 90 4.46 6.35 -4.58
CA SER A 90 3.27 7.18 -4.50
C SER A 90 2.03 6.31 -4.26
N PRO A 91 1.38 6.43 -3.09
CA PRO A 91 0.14 5.69 -2.82
C PRO A 91 -0.96 6.07 -3.82
N SER A 92 -0.97 7.30 -4.31
CA SER A 92 -1.91 7.76 -5.33
C SER A 92 -1.70 7.08 -6.68
N ASN A 93 -0.45 6.86 -7.10
CA ASN A 93 -0.16 6.13 -8.34
C ASN A 93 -0.55 4.66 -8.20
N LEU A 94 -0.20 4.03 -7.08
CA LEU A 94 -0.56 2.65 -6.80
C LEU A 94 -2.09 2.48 -6.75
N MET A 95 -2.81 3.37 -6.08
CA MET A 95 -4.27 3.34 -6.07
C MET A 95 -4.88 3.60 -7.45
N HIS A 96 -4.31 4.51 -8.25
CA HIS A 96 -4.77 4.77 -9.62
C HIS A 96 -4.67 3.51 -10.48
N TYR A 97 -3.49 2.87 -10.46
CA TYR A 97 -3.26 1.58 -11.10
C TYR A 97 -4.32 0.55 -10.67
N LEU A 98 -4.44 0.31 -9.35
CA LEU A 98 -5.31 -0.73 -8.81
C LEU A 98 -6.79 -0.48 -9.11
N LYS A 99 -7.23 0.78 -9.11
CA LYS A 99 -8.59 1.17 -9.54
C LYS A 99 -8.82 0.85 -11.00
N ARG A 100 -7.89 1.22 -11.89
CA ARG A 100 -7.98 0.95 -13.32
C ARG A 100 -8.03 -0.55 -13.63
N THR A 101 -7.30 -1.34 -12.86
CA THR A 101 -7.27 -2.80 -13.02
C THR A 101 -8.38 -3.54 -12.26
N GLY A 102 -9.26 -2.82 -11.54
CA GLY A 102 -10.40 -3.42 -10.83
C GLY A 102 -10.04 -4.16 -9.54
N PHE A 103 -8.84 -3.94 -8.99
CA PHE A 103 -8.35 -4.58 -7.77
C PHE A 103 -8.53 -3.73 -6.51
N TYR A 104 -8.84 -2.44 -6.64
CA TYR A 104 -9.09 -1.56 -5.51
C TYR A 104 -10.49 -1.76 -4.94
N VAL A 105 -10.58 -1.93 -3.62
CA VAL A 105 -11.82 -2.07 -2.86
C VAL A 105 -11.93 -0.89 -1.89
N PRO A 106 -12.89 0.04 -2.07
CA PRO A 106 -13.13 1.10 -1.10
C PRO A 106 -13.47 0.53 0.28
N ARG A 107 -13.07 1.20 1.35
CA ARG A 107 -13.45 0.78 2.72
C ARG A 107 -14.98 0.69 2.83
N GLY A 108 -15.46 -0.36 3.51
CA GLY A 108 -16.90 -0.65 3.65
C GLY A 108 -17.54 -1.32 2.43
N SER A 109 -16.79 -1.52 1.34
CA SER A 109 -17.24 -2.29 0.18
C SER A 109 -16.88 -3.77 0.29
N ARG A 110 -17.50 -4.61 -0.55
CA ARG A 110 -17.15 -6.02 -0.73
C ARG A 110 -16.05 -6.15 -1.81
N PRO A 111 -15.19 -7.18 -1.73
CA PRO A 111 -15.05 -8.15 -0.64
C PRO A 111 -14.48 -7.51 0.64
N GLU A 112 -14.75 -8.13 1.79
CA GLU A 112 -14.19 -7.71 3.08
C GLU A 112 -12.65 -7.78 3.09
N PRO A 113 -11.97 -6.96 3.90
CA PRO A 113 -10.53 -7.03 4.05
C PRO A 113 -10.08 -8.41 4.52
N SER A 114 -8.89 -8.82 4.10
CA SER A 114 -8.30 -10.09 4.48
C SER A 114 -6.78 -9.98 4.60
N PRO A 115 -6.13 -10.84 5.40
CA PRO A 115 -4.67 -10.92 5.43
C PRO A 115 -4.06 -11.12 4.04
N GLY A 116 -2.93 -10.45 3.79
CA GLY A 116 -2.23 -10.45 2.50
C GLY A 116 -2.78 -9.45 1.47
N MET A 117 -3.86 -8.72 1.77
CA MET A 117 -4.26 -7.55 0.97
C MET A 117 -3.42 -6.33 1.32
N ALA A 118 -3.21 -5.45 0.35
CA ALA A 118 -2.70 -4.11 0.60
C ALA A 118 -3.79 -3.22 1.23
N CYS A 119 -3.40 -2.30 2.11
CA CYS A 119 -4.26 -1.26 2.65
C CYS A 119 -3.70 0.13 2.34
N PHE A 120 -4.60 1.11 2.24
CA PHE A 120 -4.26 2.49 1.93
C PHE A 120 -4.78 3.42 3.03
N LEU A 121 -3.90 4.31 3.49
CA LEU A 121 -4.13 5.23 4.59
C LEU A 121 -4.09 6.66 4.05
N ASP A 122 -5.12 7.45 4.35
CA ASP A 122 -5.13 8.90 4.12
C ASP A 122 -5.10 9.64 5.46
N TRP A 123 -3.98 10.30 5.72
CA TRP A 123 -3.80 11.16 6.88
C TRP A 123 -4.28 12.58 6.54
N ASP A 124 -4.94 13.24 7.50
CA ASP A 124 -5.49 14.59 7.33
C ASP A 124 -4.45 15.66 6.90
N ASP A 125 -3.16 15.39 7.07
CA ASP A 125 -2.08 16.24 6.55
C ASP A 125 -1.88 16.05 5.03
N ARG A 126 -2.68 16.82 4.27
CA ARG A 126 -2.68 16.88 2.80
C ARG A 126 -1.59 17.80 2.25
N GLY A 127 -0.36 17.68 2.74
CA GLY A 127 0.80 18.25 2.05
C GLY A 127 0.82 17.81 0.58
N ARG A 128 1.11 18.74 -0.35
CA ARG A 128 1.00 18.53 -1.81
C ARG A 128 1.87 17.39 -2.38
N PHE A 129 2.81 16.86 -1.60
CA PHE A 129 3.83 15.89 -2.03
C PHE A 129 4.17 14.87 -0.93
N ASN A 130 3.18 14.33 -0.23
CA ASN A 130 3.45 13.40 0.87
C ASN A 130 3.77 11.98 0.36
N PHE A 131 5.03 11.76 0.01
CA PHE A 131 5.62 10.44 -0.32
C PHE A 131 5.99 9.64 0.93
N THR A 132 5.23 9.80 2.02
CA THR A 132 5.53 9.14 3.28
C THR A 132 5.19 7.64 3.16
N PRO A 133 6.10 6.75 3.54
CA PRO A 133 5.93 5.32 3.34
C PRO A 133 4.91 4.70 4.32
N ASP A 134 4.32 5.52 5.20
CA ASP A 134 3.26 5.15 6.13
C ASP A 134 1.85 5.20 5.53
N ARG A 135 1.72 5.49 4.23
CA ARG A 135 0.43 5.63 3.53
C ARG A 135 -0.09 4.35 2.89
N SER A 136 0.71 3.30 2.88
CA SER A 136 0.29 2.00 2.38
C SER A 136 0.98 0.90 3.14
N GLY A 137 0.26 -0.20 3.37
CA GLY A 137 0.77 -1.33 4.14
C GLY A 137 0.13 -2.63 3.70
N ILE A 138 0.47 -3.71 4.40
CA ILE A 138 -0.11 -5.04 4.19
C ILE A 138 -0.94 -5.41 5.41
N ILE A 139 -2.18 -5.84 5.18
CA ILE A 139 -3.04 -6.38 6.22
C ILE A 139 -2.48 -7.72 6.65
N VAL A 140 -2.22 -7.87 7.95
CA VAL A 140 -1.67 -9.11 8.51
C VAL A 140 -2.63 -9.83 9.45
N ASP A 141 -3.68 -9.14 9.89
CA ASP A 141 -4.75 -9.70 10.69
C ASP A 141 -6.06 -8.96 10.45
N THR A 142 -7.17 -9.69 10.54
CA THR A 142 -8.52 -9.13 10.52
C THR A 142 -9.37 -9.78 11.61
N LYS A 143 -10.28 -9.01 12.20
CA LYS A 143 -11.23 -9.48 13.22
C LYS A 143 -12.62 -9.00 12.83
N GLU A 144 -13.59 -9.92 12.81
CA GLU A 144 -15.00 -9.61 12.52
C GLU A 144 -15.20 -8.80 11.21
N GLY A 145 -14.45 -9.16 10.16
CA GLY A 145 -14.51 -8.48 8.86
C GLY A 145 -13.83 -7.10 8.82
N GLN A 146 -13.11 -6.71 9.88
CA GLN A 146 -12.38 -5.45 9.98
C GLN A 146 -10.87 -5.68 10.08
N VAL A 147 -10.08 -4.69 9.68
CA VAL A 147 -8.63 -4.72 9.83
C VAL A 147 -8.27 -4.51 11.29
N SER A 148 -7.51 -5.44 11.87
CA SER A 148 -7.03 -5.36 13.27
C SER A 148 -5.52 -5.11 13.35
N ARG A 149 -4.75 -5.52 12.34
CA ARG A 149 -3.30 -5.30 12.30
C ARG A 149 -2.77 -5.17 10.89
N ILE A 150 -1.85 -4.23 10.70
CA ILE A 150 -1.15 -4.01 9.43
C ILE A 150 0.36 -3.93 9.65
N VAL A 151 1.13 -4.26 8.61
CA VAL A 151 2.56 -3.97 8.51
C VAL A 151 2.75 -2.76 7.60
N VAL A 152 3.49 -1.77 8.10
CA VAL A 152 3.71 -0.47 7.44
C VAL A 152 5.05 0.10 7.89
N ALA A 153 5.65 1.01 7.10
CA ALA A 153 6.82 1.74 7.54
C ALA A 153 6.42 3.00 8.34
N LYS A 154 7.00 3.19 9.52
CA LYS A 154 6.80 4.40 10.36
C LYS A 154 8.15 4.98 10.78
N ARG A 155 8.15 6.22 11.25
CA ARG A 155 9.31 6.82 11.91
C ARG A 155 9.69 5.97 13.14
N ALA A 156 10.98 5.69 13.29
CA ALA A 156 11.51 4.95 14.44
C ALA A 156 11.28 5.74 15.74
N ASP A 157 11.41 7.06 15.68
CA ASP A 157 10.95 7.98 16.71
C ASP A 157 9.82 8.86 16.14
N PRO A 158 8.56 8.68 16.58
CA PRO A 158 7.43 9.49 16.11
C PRO A 158 7.55 10.99 16.37
N SER A 159 8.38 11.39 17.35
CA SER A 159 8.60 12.79 17.71
C SER A 159 9.70 13.46 16.86
N ASP A 160 10.55 12.67 16.23
CA ASP A 160 11.66 13.14 15.41
C ASP A 160 11.41 12.86 13.92
N LYS A 161 11.10 13.91 13.16
CA LYS A 161 10.89 13.85 11.69
C LYS A 161 12.17 13.51 10.92
N SER A 162 13.34 13.58 11.54
CA SER A 162 14.61 13.18 10.94
C SER A 162 14.96 11.72 11.21
N SER A 163 14.28 11.06 12.16
CA SER A 163 14.54 9.67 12.49
C SER A 163 14.33 8.72 11.31
N ALA A 164 15.15 7.67 11.25
CA ALA A 164 15.00 6.60 10.26
C ALA A 164 13.58 6.03 10.26
N LEU A 165 13.17 5.51 9.11
CA LEU A 165 11.93 4.76 8.98
C LEU A 165 12.21 3.29 9.32
N VAL A 166 11.26 2.63 9.96
CA VAL A 166 11.30 1.22 10.31
C VAL A 166 9.99 0.54 9.93
N VAL A 167 10.09 -0.64 9.32
CA VAL A 167 8.93 -1.49 9.06
C VAL A 167 8.47 -2.09 10.37
N THR A 168 7.20 -1.86 10.73
CA THR A 168 6.62 -2.32 11.98
C THR A 168 5.17 -2.77 11.79
N ALA A 169 4.68 -3.56 12.72
CA ALA A 169 3.29 -3.97 12.80
C ALA A 169 2.57 -3.05 13.78
N ILE A 170 1.43 -2.52 13.36
CA ILE A 170 0.60 -1.64 14.20
C ILE A 170 -0.79 -2.22 14.36
N GLY A 171 -1.38 -2.03 15.54
CA GLY A 171 -2.79 -2.28 15.77
C GLY A 171 -3.65 -1.25 15.05
N VAL A 172 -4.84 -1.69 14.65
CA VAL A 172 -5.90 -0.86 14.10
C VAL A 172 -7.13 -1.14 14.95
N GLU A 173 -7.39 -0.25 15.91
CA GLU A 173 -8.55 -0.37 16.78
C GLU A 173 -9.73 0.43 16.21
N PRO A 174 -10.97 -0.08 16.28
CA PRO A 174 -12.13 0.62 15.77
C PRO A 174 -12.24 2.07 16.27
N GLY A 175 -12.31 3.03 15.35
CA GLY A 175 -12.40 4.45 15.66
C GLY A 175 -11.08 5.14 16.03
N ASP A 176 -9.96 4.41 16.09
CA ASP A 176 -8.65 5.02 16.33
C ASP A 176 -8.16 5.84 15.12
N VAL A 177 -6.95 6.42 15.23
CA VAL A 177 -6.40 7.24 14.14
C VAL A 177 -6.04 6.41 12.90
N ASN A 178 -5.59 5.17 13.05
CA ASN A 178 -5.22 4.31 11.93
C ASN A 178 -6.47 3.79 11.22
N ASP A 179 -7.49 3.38 11.98
CA ASP A 179 -8.79 2.96 11.47
C ASP A 179 -9.44 4.10 10.70
N ARG A 180 -9.49 5.32 11.25
CA ARG A 180 -10.03 6.48 10.52
C ARG A 180 -9.26 6.84 9.25
N ALA A 181 -7.94 6.61 9.24
CA ALA A 181 -7.12 6.83 8.05
C ALA A 181 -7.33 5.77 6.96
N LEU A 182 -7.84 4.57 7.27
CA LEU A 182 -8.09 3.55 6.25
C LEU A 182 -9.16 4.02 5.27
N ILE A 183 -8.80 4.10 3.99
CA ILE A 183 -9.70 4.51 2.89
C ILE A 183 -10.06 3.37 1.94
N GLY A 184 -9.29 2.26 1.99
CA GLY A 184 -9.56 1.09 1.18
C GLY A 184 -8.43 0.08 1.20
N TYR A 185 -8.65 -0.98 0.43
CA TYR A 185 -7.82 -2.16 0.39
C TYR A 185 -7.65 -2.64 -1.05
N SER A 186 -6.74 -3.57 -1.29
CA SER A 186 -6.59 -4.17 -2.61
C SER A 186 -5.99 -5.56 -2.55
N ASP A 187 -6.54 -6.45 -3.36
CA ASP A 187 -5.85 -7.68 -3.75
C ASP A 187 -4.82 -7.36 -4.83
N LEU A 188 -3.55 -7.55 -4.53
CA LEU A 188 -2.52 -7.26 -5.53
C LEU A 188 -2.62 -8.25 -6.72
N PRO A 189 -2.47 -7.74 -7.97
CA PRO A 189 -2.65 -8.50 -9.20
C PRO A 189 -1.68 -9.66 -9.39
#